data_AF-Q1JPE6-F1
#
_entry.id   AF-Q1JPE6-F1
#
_cell.length_a   1.000
_cell.length_b   1.000
_cell.length_c   1.000
_cell.angle_alpha   90.00
_cell.angle_beta   90.00
_cell.angle_gamma   90.00
#
_symmetry.space_group_name_H-M   'P 1'
#
loop_
_entity.id
_entity.type
_entity.pdbx_description
1 polymer ?
#
loop_
_entity_poly.entity_id
_entity_poly.type
_entity_poly.pdbx_seq_one_letter_code
_entity_poly.pdbx_strand_id
1 'polypeptide(L)'
;MNCCWAPFLYLCLLVSQSRTAEASQETLHWMEKMEVAAKSRISTSSAELIHGLELRLLNASFGGHNLTLQTQIIQALAFKLNCNFSGLSLSSAALEKVPQARPQHAMQFPAELTRNACRTRSRDLRLICIYFSSTRFFQKDINSSLLNNYVLGAQLSHGYVSNLSEPVNISFWHNQSLEGYTVTCVFWKERASKHHWGAWSPEGCHTEQPTPSQVLCRCNHLTYFAVLMVCVHPVWMRVVRAAEGSTSRTEQKGKSWCKGQKSNSKGFKGG
;
A
#
# COMPACT_ATOMS: atom_id res chain seq x y z
N MET A 1 -43.87 -35.02 -3.92
CA MET A 1 -42.83 -34.59 -2.94
C MET A 1 -41.80 -33.78 -3.69
N ASN A 2 -41.73 -32.44 -3.53
CA ASN A 2 -40.58 -31.55 -3.84
C ASN A 2 -40.96 -30.04 -3.80
N CYS A 3 -41.76 -29.58 -2.83
CA CYS A 3 -42.07 -28.14 -2.65
C CYS A 3 -41.50 -27.52 -1.37
N CYS A 4 -40.97 -28.31 -0.43
CA CYS A 4 -40.52 -27.79 0.87
C CYS A 4 -39.10 -27.21 0.87
N TRP A 5 -38.32 -27.32 -0.21
CA TRP A 5 -36.93 -26.87 -0.23
C TRP A 5 -36.75 -25.42 -0.68
N ALA A 6 -37.67 -24.91 -1.52
CA ALA A 6 -37.61 -23.55 -2.04
C ALA A 6 -37.67 -22.43 -0.97
N PRO A 7 -38.59 -22.46 0.03
CA PRO A 7 -38.64 -21.40 1.04
C PRO A 7 -37.43 -21.44 1.99
N PHE A 8 -36.90 -22.62 2.31
CA PHE A 8 -35.68 -22.76 3.11
C PHE A 8 -34.45 -22.23 2.37
N LEU A 9 -34.31 -22.55 1.08
CA LEU A 9 -33.23 -22.03 0.24
C LEU A 9 -33.28 -20.50 0.12
N TYR A 10 -34.48 -19.92 -0.01
CA TYR A 10 -34.66 -18.47 -0.08
C TYR A 10 -34.29 -17.75 1.24
N LEU A 11 -34.76 -18.26 2.39
CA LEU A 11 -34.38 -17.72 3.69
C LEU A 11 -32.87 -17.84 3.95
N CYS A 12 -32.25 -18.98 3.60
CA CYS A 12 -30.81 -19.15 3.71
C CYS A 12 -30.03 -18.16 2.83
N LEU A 13 -30.48 -17.92 1.60
CA LEU A 13 -29.88 -16.93 0.71
C LEU A 13 -29.99 -15.52 1.29
N LEU A 14 -31.15 -15.12 1.81
CA LEU A 14 -31.33 -13.81 2.45
C LEU A 14 -30.44 -13.63 3.69
N VAL A 15 -30.35 -14.65 4.55
CA VAL A 15 -29.47 -14.64 5.73
C VAL A 15 -27.99 -14.60 5.33
N SER A 16 -27.61 -15.27 4.24
CA SER A 16 -26.24 -15.21 3.73
C SER A 16 -25.89 -13.83 3.18
N GLN A 17 -26.81 -13.19 2.44
CA GLN A 17 -26.62 -11.86 1.88
C GLN A 17 -26.54 -10.79 2.97
N SER A 18 -27.41 -10.84 3.98
CA SER A 18 -27.37 -9.89 5.10
C SER A 18 -26.06 -9.95 5.88
N ARG A 19 -25.54 -11.16 6.18
CA ARG A 19 -24.23 -11.33 6.83
C ARG A 19 -23.08 -10.77 6.00
N THR A 20 -23.11 -10.92 4.67
CA THR A 20 -22.05 -10.36 3.80
C THR A 20 -22.07 -8.83 3.78
N ALA A 21 -23.26 -8.23 3.73
CA ALA A 21 -23.42 -6.78 3.78
C ALA A 21 -22.91 -6.22 5.11
N GLU A 22 -23.28 -6.84 6.22
CA GLU A 22 -22.87 -6.43 7.58
C GLU A 22 -21.34 -6.44 7.77
N ALA A 23 -20.65 -7.53 7.37
CA ALA A 23 -19.20 -7.63 7.48
C ALA A 23 -18.44 -6.61 6.60
N SER A 24 -18.94 -6.34 5.40
CA SER A 24 -18.38 -5.31 4.52
C SER A 24 -18.54 -3.91 5.10
N GLN A 25 -19.67 -3.66 5.77
CA GLN A 25 -19.99 -2.38 6.40
C GLN A 25 -19.14 -2.13 7.65
N GLU A 26 -18.91 -3.14 8.48
CA GLU A 26 -17.99 -3.04 9.61
C GLU A 26 -16.56 -2.66 9.17
N THR A 27 -16.10 -3.25 8.08
CA THR A 27 -14.76 -2.98 7.55
C THR A 27 -14.65 -1.55 7.01
N LEU A 28 -15.68 -1.08 6.30
CA LEU A 28 -15.75 0.30 5.82
C LEU A 28 -15.76 1.30 6.99
N HIS A 29 -16.57 1.03 8.01
CA HIS A 29 -16.62 1.86 9.21
C HIS A 29 -15.26 1.93 9.94
N TRP A 30 -14.53 0.82 9.97
CA TRP A 30 -13.16 0.81 10.50
C TRP A 30 -12.23 1.72 9.69
N MET A 31 -12.30 1.70 8.36
CA MET A 31 -11.51 2.58 7.49
C MET A 31 -11.84 4.06 7.75
N GLU A 32 -13.11 4.42 7.90
CA GLU A 32 -13.53 5.80 8.25
C GLU A 32 -12.95 6.24 9.60
N LYS A 33 -12.99 5.36 10.61
CA LYS A 33 -12.36 5.61 11.91
C LYS A 33 -10.85 5.85 11.77
N MET A 34 -10.17 5.09 10.92
CA MET A 34 -8.74 5.30 10.64
C MET A 34 -8.47 6.69 10.06
N GLU A 35 -9.32 7.20 9.16
CA GLU A 35 -9.16 8.56 8.61
C GLU A 35 -9.35 9.65 9.66
N VAL A 36 -10.32 9.48 10.57
CA VAL A 36 -10.54 10.39 11.71
C VAL A 36 -9.33 10.36 12.66
N ALA A 37 -8.81 9.17 12.96
CA ALA A 37 -7.61 9.01 13.77
C ALA A 37 -6.39 9.70 13.12
N ALA A 38 -6.21 9.58 11.81
CA ALA A 38 -5.11 10.22 11.08
C ALA A 38 -5.17 11.76 11.09
N LYS A 39 -6.36 12.35 11.27
CA LYS A 39 -6.57 13.80 11.38
C LYS A 39 -6.35 14.33 12.81
N SER A 40 -6.45 13.48 13.82
CA SER A 40 -6.40 13.84 15.24
C SER A 40 -5.04 13.48 15.86
N ARG A 41 -4.74 14.04 17.05
CA ARG A 41 -3.54 13.67 17.83
C ARG A 41 -3.77 12.43 18.71
N ILE A 42 -4.72 11.57 18.34
CA ILE A 42 -5.12 10.44 19.18
C ILE A 42 -3.97 9.42 19.27
N SER A 43 -3.73 8.94 20.48
CA SER A 43 -2.66 8.01 20.87
C SER A 43 -2.90 6.56 20.43
N THR A 44 -3.58 6.32 19.31
CA THR A 44 -3.76 4.96 18.79
C THR A 44 -2.56 4.59 17.92
N SER A 45 -1.99 3.41 18.14
CA SER A 45 -0.87 2.93 17.35
C SER A 45 -1.31 2.76 15.89
N SER A 46 -0.54 3.32 14.95
CA SER A 46 -0.83 3.13 13.51
C SER A 46 -0.74 1.66 13.11
N ALA A 47 0.14 0.88 13.75
CA ALA A 47 0.24 -0.56 13.53
C ALA A 47 -1.04 -1.29 13.95
N GLU A 48 -1.65 -0.93 15.09
CA GLU A 48 -2.92 -1.54 15.55
C GLU A 48 -4.07 -1.25 14.58
N LEU A 49 -4.12 -0.03 14.04
CA LEU A 49 -5.13 0.35 13.04
C LEU A 49 -4.97 -0.46 11.75
N ILE A 50 -3.74 -0.59 11.26
CA ILE A 50 -3.40 -1.35 10.06
C ILE A 50 -3.72 -2.83 10.26
N HIS A 51 -3.23 -3.47 11.33
CA HIS A 51 -3.51 -4.87 11.63
C HIS A 51 -5.00 -5.15 11.84
N GLY A 52 -5.72 -4.23 12.48
CA GLY A 52 -7.17 -4.33 12.63
C GLY A 52 -7.89 -4.36 11.28
N LEU A 53 -7.43 -3.57 10.30
CA LEU A 53 -7.96 -3.57 8.95
C LEU A 53 -7.61 -4.86 8.20
N GLU A 54 -6.36 -5.32 8.28
CA GLU A 54 -5.92 -6.60 7.69
C GLU A 54 -6.79 -7.76 8.18
N LEU A 55 -6.97 -7.89 9.50
CA LEU A 55 -7.77 -8.94 10.12
C LEU A 55 -9.22 -8.92 9.64
N ARG A 56 -9.84 -7.73 9.55
CA ARG A 56 -11.21 -7.58 9.05
C ARG A 56 -11.33 -8.00 7.60
N LEU A 57 -10.39 -7.60 6.74
CA LEU A 57 -10.39 -8.00 5.32
C LEU A 57 -10.14 -9.50 5.15
N LEU A 58 -9.26 -10.09 5.96
CA LEU A 58 -8.96 -11.52 5.93
C LEU A 58 -10.16 -12.37 6.37
N ASN A 59 -11.01 -11.83 7.26
CA ASN A 59 -12.19 -12.53 7.79
C ASN A 59 -13.51 -12.13 7.13
N ALA A 60 -13.52 -11.09 6.28
CA ALA A 60 -14.75 -10.59 5.64
C ALA A 60 -15.49 -11.68 4.86
N SER A 61 -16.81 -11.72 4.95
CA SER A 61 -17.63 -12.58 4.08
C SER A 61 -18.20 -11.74 2.95
N PHE A 62 -18.09 -12.23 1.71
CA PHE A 62 -18.65 -11.56 0.53
C PHE A 62 -19.05 -12.62 -0.50
N GLY A 63 -20.16 -12.42 -1.21
CA GLY A 63 -20.71 -13.40 -2.16
C GLY A 63 -19.86 -13.58 -3.43
N GLY A 64 -19.24 -12.50 -3.93
CA GLY A 64 -18.45 -12.50 -5.16
C GLY A 64 -17.03 -13.09 -5.03
N HIS A 65 -16.23 -12.87 -6.08
CA HIS A 65 -14.80 -13.23 -6.14
C HIS A 65 -13.90 -12.19 -5.48
N ASN A 66 -14.38 -10.94 -5.37
CA ASN A 66 -13.68 -9.86 -4.70
C ASN A 66 -14.63 -9.00 -3.87
N LEU A 67 -14.02 -8.23 -2.97
CA LEU A 67 -14.61 -7.13 -2.23
C LEU A 67 -13.71 -5.93 -2.44
N THR A 68 -14.29 -4.77 -2.75
CA THR A 68 -13.57 -3.50 -2.85
C THR A 68 -14.30 -2.48 -1.97
N LEU A 69 -13.56 -1.90 -1.04
CA LEU A 69 -14.00 -0.85 -0.14
C LEU A 69 -13.12 0.38 -0.34
N GLN A 70 -13.69 1.57 -0.24
CA GLN A 70 -12.95 2.80 -0.50
C GLN A 70 -13.47 3.94 0.36
N THR A 71 -12.54 4.67 0.94
CA THR A 71 -12.74 5.96 1.60
C THR A 71 -11.98 7.05 0.85
N GLN A 72 -11.73 8.20 1.46
CA GLN A 72 -11.01 9.31 0.83
C GLN A 72 -9.52 9.03 0.65
N ILE A 73 -8.89 8.36 1.62
CA ILE A 73 -7.44 8.11 1.64
C ILE A 73 -7.05 6.64 1.79
N ILE A 74 -8.02 5.73 1.89
CA ILE A 74 -7.80 4.28 2.00
C ILE A 74 -8.66 3.56 0.96
N GLN A 75 -8.03 2.69 0.18
CA GLN A 75 -8.72 1.70 -0.64
C GLN A 75 -8.32 0.31 -0.16
N ALA A 76 -9.29 -0.57 0.06
CA ALA A 76 -9.07 -1.92 0.53
C ALA A 76 -9.74 -2.92 -0.40
N LEU A 77 -9.00 -3.95 -0.78
CA LEU A 77 -9.48 -5.03 -1.64
C LEU A 77 -9.24 -6.38 -0.97
N ALA A 78 -10.16 -7.32 -1.17
CA ALA A 78 -9.99 -8.70 -0.79
C ALA A 78 -10.41 -9.60 -1.96
N PHE A 79 -9.58 -10.58 -2.30
CA PHE A 79 -9.80 -11.52 -3.39
C PHE A 79 -9.80 -12.94 -2.85
N LYS A 80 -10.80 -13.73 -3.24
CA LYS A 80 -10.77 -15.18 -3.06
C LYS A 80 -9.87 -15.76 -4.15
N LEU A 81 -8.77 -16.38 -3.75
CA LEU A 81 -7.83 -17.06 -4.61
C LEU A 81 -7.97 -18.57 -4.45
N ASN A 82 -7.42 -19.31 -5.40
CA ASN A 82 -7.36 -20.76 -5.39
C ASN A 82 -5.98 -21.23 -5.91
N CYS A 83 -5.80 -22.53 -6.10
CA CYS A 83 -4.55 -23.11 -6.58
C CYS A 83 -4.36 -23.10 -8.10
N ASN A 84 -5.33 -22.62 -8.88
CA ASN A 84 -5.19 -22.39 -10.33
C ASN A 84 -4.84 -20.94 -10.67
N PHE A 85 -4.41 -20.16 -9.67
CA PHE A 85 -4.04 -18.76 -9.82
C PHE A 85 -2.96 -18.55 -10.88
N SER A 86 -3.28 -17.76 -11.91
CA SER A 86 -2.40 -17.42 -13.02
C SER A 86 -1.70 -16.07 -12.86
N GLY A 87 -1.84 -15.42 -11.70
CA GLY A 87 -1.44 -14.04 -11.46
C GLY A 87 -2.61 -13.07 -11.44
N LEU A 88 -2.36 -11.85 -10.93
CA LEU A 88 -3.35 -10.79 -10.80
C LEU A 88 -2.71 -9.44 -11.07
N SER A 89 -3.34 -8.63 -11.92
CA SER A 89 -2.91 -7.25 -12.17
C SER A 89 -3.97 -6.29 -11.65
N LEU A 90 -3.59 -5.45 -10.70
CA LEU A 90 -4.41 -4.41 -10.11
C LEU A 90 -3.88 -3.05 -10.54
N SER A 91 -4.76 -2.19 -11.03
CA SER A 91 -4.43 -0.85 -11.52
C SER A 91 -5.42 0.16 -10.94
N SER A 92 -4.92 1.32 -10.48
CA SER A 92 -5.80 2.37 -9.95
C SER A 92 -6.81 2.87 -10.98
N ALA A 93 -6.45 2.87 -12.27
CA ALA A 93 -7.35 3.29 -13.36
C ALA A 93 -8.49 2.30 -13.63
N ALA A 94 -8.28 0.99 -13.39
CA ALA A 94 -9.36 0.00 -13.50
C ALA A 94 -10.34 0.08 -12.32
N LEU A 95 -9.93 0.75 -11.24
CA LEU A 95 -10.70 0.91 -10.02
C LEU A 95 -11.44 2.27 -9.97
N GLU A 96 -10.87 3.31 -10.58
CA GLU A 96 -11.53 4.58 -10.81
C GLU A 96 -12.55 4.43 -11.95
N LYS A 97 -13.85 4.58 -11.66
CA LYS A 97 -14.96 4.43 -12.62
C LYS A 97 -15.00 5.54 -13.70
N VAL A 98 -13.85 6.05 -14.13
CA VAL A 98 -13.69 7.14 -15.09
C VAL A 98 -13.02 6.60 -16.36
N PRO A 99 -13.70 6.62 -17.51
CA PRO A 99 -13.08 6.27 -18.79
C PRO A 99 -11.85 7.16 -19.06
N GLN A 100 -10.73 6.56 -19.46
CA GLN A 100 -9.45 7.21 -19.81
C GLN A 100 -8.57 7.75 -18.66
N ALA A 101 -8.86 7.42 -17.39
CA ALA A 101 -7.94 7.74 -16.31
C ALA A 101 -6.57 7.04 -16.51
N ARG A 102 -5.47 7.79 -16.37
CA ARG A 102 -4.12 7.20 -16.34
C ARG A 102 -3.89 6.56 -14.97
N PRO A 103 -3.33 5.33 -14.91
CA PRO A 103 -3.05 4.69 -13.63
C PRO A 103 -1.97 5.49 -12.88
N GLN A 104 -2.21 5.72 -11.60
CA GLN A 104 -1.25 6.36 -10.69
C GLN A 104 -0.35 5.32 -10.04
N HIS A 105 -0.89 4.11 -9.84
CA HIS A 105 -0.14 2.95 -9.39
C HIS A 105 -0.75 1.64 -9.88
N ALA A 106 0.06 0.59 -9.88
CA ALA A 106 -0.37 -0.77 -10.18
C ALA A 106 0.46 -1.80 -9.41
N MET A 107 -0.15 -2.94 -9.11
CA MET A 107 0.54 -4.12 -8.57
C MET A 107 0.21 -5.34 -9.42
N GLN A 108 1.25 -6.08 -9.81
CA GLN A 108 1.14 -7.31 -10.58
C GLN A 108 1.71 -8.44 -9.74
N PHE A 109 0.84 -9.36 -9.38
CA PHE A 109 1.15 -10.53 -8.58
C PHE A 109 1.43 -11.73 -9.50
N PRO A 110 2.54 -12.44 -9.30
CA PRO A 110 2.91 -13.61 -10.11
C PRO A 110 2.05 -14.83 -9.74
N ALA A 111 1.93 -15.79 -10.67
CA ALA A 111 1.22 -17.05 -10.43
C ALA A 111 1.84 -17.85 -9.26
N GLU A 112 3.15 -17.70 -9.02
CA GLU A 112 3.85 -18.33 -7.90
C GLU A 112 3.27 -17.97 -6.53
N LEU A 113 2.54 -16.87 -6.40
CA LEU A 113 2.05 -16.36 -5.11
C LEU A 113 1.31 -17.41 -4.26
N THR A 114 0.53 -18.28 -4.89
CA THR A 114 -0.27 -19.30 -4.18
C THR A 114 0.44 -20.65 -4.06
N ARG A 115 1.58 -20.85 -4.74
CA ARG A 115 2.25 -22.14 -4.91
C ARG A 115 2.56 -22.82 -3.58
N ASN A 116 3.15 -22.10 -2.62
CA ASN A 116 3.53 -22.66 -1.32
C ASN A 116 2.31 -22.97 -0.44
N ALA A 117 1.33 -22.07 -0.38
CA ALA A 117 0.11 -22.28 0.42
C ALA A 117 -0.75 -23.44 -0.12
N CYS A 118 -0.71 -23.68 -1.43
CA CYS A 118 -1.39 -24.81 -2.06
C CYS A 118 -0.72 -26.16 -1.81
N ARG A 119 0.57 -26.19 -1.45
CA ARG A 119 1.27 -27.42 -1.06
C ARG A 119 0.81 -27.93 0.32
N THR A 120 0.41 -27.03 1.22
CA THR A 120 0.07 -27.33 2.63
C THR A 120 -1.42 -27.64 2.88
N ARG A 121 -2.19 -27.96 1.83
CA ARG A 121 -3.64 -28.32 1.81
C ARG A 121 -4.65 -27.18 2.07
N SER A 122 -4.26 -25.91 2.06
CA SER A 122 -5.25 -24.83 2.14
C SER A 122 -5.96 -24.64 0.79
N ARG A 123 -7.30 -24.74 0.79
CA ARG A 123 -8.12 -24.55 -0.43
C ARG A 123 -8.67 -23.12 -0.57
N ASP A 124 -8.80 -22.42 0.55
CA ASP A 124 -9.37 -21.08 0.61
C ASP A 124 -8.25 -20.06 0.85
N LEU A 125 -7.63 -19.62 -0.24
CA LEU A 125 -6.62 -18.57 -0.20
C LEU A 125 -7.28 -17.21 -0.33
N ARG A 126 -6.76 -16.22 0.39
CA ARG A 126 -7.23 -14.85 0.29
C ARG A 126 -6.07 -13.90 0.16
N LEU A 127 -6.12 -13.07 -0.87
CA LEU A 127 -5.21 -11.95 -1.05
C LEU A 127 -5.95 -10.69 -0.66
N ILE A 128 -5.39 -9.93 0.27
CA ILE A 128 -5.84 -8.59 0.59
C ILE A 128 -4.86 -7.57 0.04
N CYS A 129 -5.37 -6.43 -0.40
CA CYS A 129 -4.57 -5.29 -0.86
C CYS A 129 -5.10 -4.02 -0.21
N ILE A 130 -4.23 -3.18 0.35
CA ILE A 130 -4.63 -1.96 1.05
C ILE A 130 -3.78 -0.79 0.54
N TYR A 131 -4.40 0.19 -0.08
CA TYR A 131 -3.73 1.36 -0.65
C TYR A 131 -4.02 2.58 0.20
N PHE A 132 -2.96 3.22 0.66
CA PHE A 132 -3.02 4.49 1.35
C PHE A 132 -2.54 5.59 0.41
N SER A 133 -3.32 6.66 0.25
CA SER A 133 -2.89 7.91 -0.43
C SER A 133 -2.39 8.96 0.57
N SER A 134 -1.97 8.52 1.74
CA SER A 134 -1.51 9.33 2.86
C SER A 134 -0.42 8.60 3.62
N THR A 135 0.64 9.33 4.00
CA THR A 135 1.75 8.77 4.79
C THR A 135 1.50 8.84 6.30
N ARG A 136 0.29 9.17 6.77
CA ARG A 136 0.05 9.44 8.20
C ARG A 136 0.17 8.21 9.10
N PHE A 137 0.00 7.02 8.52
CA PHE A 137 0.08 5.75 9.23
C PHE A 137 1.50 5.16 9.25
N PHE A 138 2.45 5.79 8.54
CA PHE A 138 3.81 5.30 8.38
C PHE A 138 4.80 6.40 8.71
N GLN A 139 5.84 6.08 9.48
CA GLN A 139 6.80 7.10 9.87
C GLN A 139 7.77 7.38 8.74
N LYS A 140 8.33 8.59 8.78
CA LYS A 140 9.33 9.03 7.82
C LYS A 140 10.40 9.82 8.52
N ASP A 141 11.62 9.72 8.02
CA ASP A 141 12.72 10.55 8.46
C ASP A 141 12.53 11.99 7.98
N ILE A 142 13.11 12.93 8.72
CA ILE A 142 12.99 14.39 8.47
C ILE A 142 13.37 14.78 7.04
N ASN A 143 14.32 14.07 6.44
CA ASN A 143 14.88 14.36 5.12
C ASN A 143 14.33 13.48 4.00
N SER A 144 13.27 12.72 4.29
CA SER A 144 12.68 11.77 3.37
C SER A 144 11.21 12.10 3.07
N SER A 145 10.76 11.70 1.89
CA SER A 145 9.34 11.73 1.53
C SER A 145 9.00 10.53 0.66
N LEU A 146 7.71 10.20 0.58
CA LEU A 146 7.24 9.11 -0.27
C LEU A 146 6.69 9.68 -1.58
N LEU A 147 7.02 9.05 -2.70
CA LEU A 147 6.51 9.43 -4.02
C LEU A 147 4.98 9.36 -4.02
N ASN A 148 4.34 10.45 -4.43
CA ASN A 148 2.87 10.64 -4.43
C ASN A 148 2.17 10.41 -3.08
N ASN A 149 2.91 10.24 -1.97
CA ASN A 149 2.39 9.81 -0.67
C ASN A 149 1.68 8.44 -0.68
N TYR A 150 1.92 7.59 -1.69
CA TYR A 150 1.31 6.27 -1.77
C TYR A 150 2.05 5.26 -0.90
N VAL A 151 1.28 4.41 -0.23
CA VAL A 151 1.77 3.16 0.38
C VAL A 151 0.83 2.03 -0.06
N LEU A 152 1.38 1.01 -0.70
CA LEU A 152 0.63 -0.09 -1.30
C LEU A 152 0.91 -1.38 -0.52
N GLY A 153 -0.09 -1.84 0.23
CA GLY A 153 -0.05 -3.07 1.01
C GLY A 153 -0.60 -4.26 0.27
N ALA A 154 -0.01 -5.43 0.50
CA ALA A 154 -0.56 -6.72 0.11
C ALA A 154 -0.21 -7.80 1.15
N GLN A 155 -1.14 -8.73 1.37
CA GLN A 155 -0.93 -9.87 2.28
C GLN A 155 -1.77 -11.07 1.84
N LEU A 156 -1.25 -12.28 2.06
CA LEU A 156 -1.96 -13.53 1.85
C LEU A 156 -2.44 -14.12 3.19
N SER A 157 -3.61 -14.76 3.21
CA SER A 157 -4.18 -15.37 4.43
C SER A 157 -3.31 -16.47 5.05
N HIS A 158 -2.40 -17.07 4.28
CA HIS A 158 -1.51 -18.15 4.75
C HIS A 158 -0.18 -17.62 5.34
N GLY A 159 -0.17 -16.39 5.83
CA GLY A 159 0.97 -15.79 6.53
C GLY A 159 1.90 -14.99 5.62
N TYR A 160 3.12 -14.78 6.10
CA TYR A 160 4.12 -13.95 5.41
C TYR A 160 4.60 -14.61 4.12
N VAL A 161 4.58 -13.85 3.03
CA VAL A 161 5.11 -14.27 1.73
C VAL A 161 6.47 -13.59 1.53
N SER A 162 7.51 -14.38 1.34
CA SER A 162 8.87 -13.92 1.05
C SER A 162 9.61 -14.92 0.16
N ASN A 163 10.78 -14.51 -0.35
CA ASN A 163 11.62 -15.31 -1.24
C ASN A 163 10.90 -15.80 -2.50
N LEU A 164 10.00 -14.98 -3.06
CA LEU A 164 9.42 -15.26 -4.37
C LEU A 164 10.51 -15.26 -5.44
N SER A 165 10.51 -16.26 -6.32
CA SER A 165 11.44 -16.32 -7.44
C SER A 165 10.99 -15.38 -8.58
N GLU A 166 9.68 -15.33 -8.81
CA GLU A 166 9.06 -14.28 -9.62
C GLU A 166 8.64 -13.11 -8.71
N PRO A 167 9.18 -11.89 -8.89
CA PRO A 167 8.85 -10.78 -8.03
C PRO A 167 7.45 -10.22 -8.30
N VAL A 168 6.87 -9.58 -7.28
CA VAL A 168 5.73 -8.68 -7.46
C VAL A 168 6.23 -7.40 -8.12
N ASN A 169 5.62 -7.03 -9.25
CA ASN A 169 5.94 -5.79 -9.94
C ASN A 169 4.98 -4.69 -9.48
N ILE A 170 5.52 -3.60 -8.96
CA ILE A 170 4.77 -2.47 -8.43
C ILE A 170 5.16 -1.22 -9.20
N SER A 171 4.24 -0.64 -9.95
CA SER A 171 4.48 0.58 -10.72
C SER A 171 3.89 1.79 -10.02
N PHE A 172 4.66 2.87 -9.96
CA PHE A 172 4.23 4.19 -9.52
C PHE A 172 4.44 5.17 -10.67
N TRP A 173 3.35 5.76 -11.16
CA TRP A 173 3.41 6.83 -12.16
C TRP A 173 3.37 8.20 -11.48
N HIS A 174 4.20 9.12 -11.94
CA HIS A 174 4.32 10.45 -11.35
C HIS A 174 4.59 11.52 -12.40
N ASN A 175 4.25 12.76 -12.02
CA ASN A 175 4.47 13.95 -12.83
C ASN A 175 5.55 14.85 -12.20
N GLN A 176 6.24 14.34 -11.18
CA GLN A 176 7.25 15.08 -10.40
C GLN A 176 8.64 14.84 -11.01
N SER A 177 9.49 15.87 -11.06
CA SER A 177 10.92 15.67 -11.34
C SER A 177 11.56 14.93 -10.17
N LEU A 178 12.33 13.90 -10.48
CA LEU A 178 13.12 13.13 -9.51
C LEU A 178 14.59 13.59 -9.46
N GLU A 179 14.92 14.67 -10.16
CA GLU A 179 16.26 15.25 -10.15
C GLU A 179 16.66 15.71 -8.74
N GLY A 180 17.89 15.39 -8.33
CA GLY A 180 18.38 15.72 -6.99
C GLY A 180 17.82 14.85 -5.86
N TYR A 181 17.10 13.76 -6.18
CA TYR A 181 16.67 12.75 -5.23
C TYR A 181 17.33 11.40 -5.51
N THR A 182 17.69 10.68 -4.45
CA THR A 182 17.82 9.22 -4.52
C THR A 182 16.44 8.62 -4.33
N VAL A 183 16.06 7.76 -5.28
CA VAL A 183 14.75 7.13 -5.36
C VAL A 183 14.94 5.65 -5.13
N THR A 184 14.26 5.13 -4.11
CA THR A 184 14.44 3.73 -3.69
C THR A 184 13.08 3.11 -3.36
N CYS A 185 12.79 1.97 -3.98
CA CYS A 185 11.70 1.10 -3.59
C CYS A 185 11.99 0.50 -2.21
N VAL A 186 11.05 0.69 -1.30
CA VAL A 186 11.18 0.26 0.09
C VAL A 186 9.90 -0.41 0.55
N PHE A 187 10.01 -1.18 1.63
CA PHE A 187 8.88 -1.69 2.37
C PHE A 187 8.92 -1.32 3.84
N TRP A 188 7.77 -1.36 4.48
CA TRP A 188 7.64 -1.10 5.91
C TRP A 188 8.03 -2.34 6.72
N LYS A 189 9.19 -2.29 7.36
CA LYS A 189 9.68 -3.33 8.28
C LYS A 189 9.25 -2.99 9.69
N GLU A 190 8.23 -3.69 10.18
CA GLU A 190 7.77 -3.56 11.56
C GLU A 190 8.86 -3.97 12.56
N ARG A 191 8.85 -3.35 13.74
CA ARG A 191 9.77 -3.63 14.87
C ARG A 191 11.27 -3.47 14.58
N ALA A 192 11.66 -2.77 13.52
CA ALA A 192 13.05 -2.51 13.17
C ALA A 192 13.75 -1.42 14.01
N SER A 193 13.02 -0.65 14.82
CA SER A 193 13.55 0.48 15.59
C SER A 193 13.46 0.26 17.11
N LYS A 194 14.40 0.86 17.86
CA LYS A 194 14.46 0.82 19.34
C LYS A 194 13.18 1.34 20.03
N HIS A 195 12.34 2.06 19.30
CA HIS A 195 11.08 2.60 19.80
C HIS A 195 9.85 1.77 19.39
N HIS A 196 10.02 0.61 18.75
CA HIS A 196 8.94 -0.29 18.28
C HIS A 196 8.05 0.25 17.15
N TRP A 197 8.53 1.26 16.43
CA TRP A 197 7.69 2.04 15.50
C TRP A 197 7.76 1.56 14.05
N GLY A 198 8.72 0.71 13.69
CA GLY A 198 8.97 0.26 12.31
C GLY A 198 9.93 1.19 11.54
N ALA A 199 10.42 0.76 10.38
CA ALA A 199 11.30 1.53 9.50
C ALA A 199 11.17 1.11 8.03
N TRP A 200 11.49 2.02 7.10
CA TRP A 200 11.57 1.71 5.67
C TRP A 200 12.85 0.92 5.37
N SER A 201 12.73 -0.19 4.63
CA SER A 201 13.85 -1.04 4.22
C SER A 201 13.81 -1.31 2.71
N PRO A 202 14.93 -1.26 1.98
CA PRO A 202 15.01 -1.66 0.57
C PRO A 202 15.19 -3.18 0.38
N GLU A 203 15.37 -3.94 1.46
CA GLU A 203 15.69 -5.38 1.42
C GLU A 203 14.64 -6.18 0.61
N GLY A 204 15.11 -7.03 -0.31
CA GLY A 204 14.24 -7.84 -1.17
C GLY A 204 13.52 -7.07 -2.27
N CYS A 205 13.81 -5.77 -2.47
CA CYS A 205 13.24 -4.94 -3.52
C CYS A 205 14.30 -4.34 -4.43
N HIS A 206 14.06 -4.39 -5.74
CA HIS A 206 14.85 -3.70 -6.76
C HIS A 206 14.10 -2.51 -7.33
N THR A 207 14.82 -1.40 -7.54
CA THR A 207 14.26 -0.15 -8.07
C THR A 207 14.68 0.04 -9.52
N GLU A 208 13.71 0.22 -10.40
CA GLU A 208 13.89 0.51 -11.82
C GLU A 208 13.15 1.80 -12.19
N GLN A 209 13.70 2.57 -13.13
CA GLN A 209 13.07 3.76 -13.68
C GLN A 209 12.98 3.63 -15.21
N PRO A 210 12.03 2.83 -15.71
CA PRO A 210 11.92 2.55 -17.14
C PRO A 210 11.57 3.79 -17.97
N THR A 211 10.91 4.79 -17.37
CA THR A 211 10.65 6.10 -17.98
C THR A 211 10.83 7.20 -16.94
N PRO A 212 11.04 8.47 -17.35
CA PRO A 212 11.13 9.60 -16.41
C PRO A 212 9.88 9.82 -15.54
N SER A 213 8.74 9.23 -15.90
CA SER A 213 7.46 9.35 -15.22
C SER A 213 7.01 8.07 -14.50
N GLN A 214 7.88 7.06 -14.41
CA GLN A 214 7.55 5.77 -13.82
C GLN A 214 8.71 5.23 -12.96
N VAL A 215 8.37 4.84 -11.74
CA VAL A 215 9.22 4.01 -10.89
C VAL A 215 8.60 2.61 -10.83
N LEU A 216 9.39 1.59 -11.15
CA LEU A 216 9.03 0.18 -11.06
C LEU A 216 9.80 -0.48 -9.91
N CYS A 217 9.07 -1.03 -8.95
CA CYS A 217 9.62 -1.84 -7.87
C CYS A 217 9.40 -3.32 -8.17
N ARG A 218 10.46 -4.12 -8.07
CA ARG A 218 10.37 -5.58 -8.13
C ARG A 218 10.73 -6.14 -6.76
N CYS A 219 9.74 -6.63 -6.04
CA CYS A 219 9.91 -7.11 -4.67
C CYS A 219 9.62 -8.60 -4.55
N ASN A 220 10.42 -9.33 -3.79
CA ASN A 220 10.29 -10.78 -3.63
C ASN A 220 9.44 -11.20 -2.40
N HIS A 221 8.65 -10.29 -1.85
CA HIS A 221 7.82 -10.50 -0.67
C HIS A 221 6.51 -9.72 -0.77
N LEU A 222 5.61 -9.93 0.19
CA LEU A 222 4.38 -9.14 0.37
C LEU A 222 4.40 -8.41 1.72
N THR A 223 4.04 -7.13 1.70
CA THR A 223 4.05 -6.20 2.84
C THR A 223 3.46 -4.85 2.36
N TYR A 224 3.83 -3.74 3.00
CA TYR A 224 3.52 -2.37 2.62
C TYR A 224 4.69 -1.71 1.91
N PHE A 225 4.50 -1.39 0.63
CA PHE A 225 5.53 -0.84 -0.26
C PHE A 225 5.34 0.65 -0.50
N ALA A 226 6.45 1.35 -0.68
CA ALA A 226 6.48 2.73 -1.12
C ALA A 226 7.75 3.02 -1.92
N VAL A 227 7.81 4.19 -2.55
CA VAL A 227 9.03 4.73 -3.13
C VAL A 227 9.52 5.87 -2.23
N LEU A 228 10.65 5.65 -1.58
CA LEU A 228 11.31 6.63 -0.72
C LEU A 228 12.16 7.56 -1.58
N MET A 229 11.96 8.86 -1.41
CA MET A 229 12.74 9.92 -2.03
C MET A 229 13.57 10.62 -0.95
N VAL A 230 14.89 10.55 -1.08
CA VAL A 230 15.86 11.19 -0.18
C VAL A 230 16.60 12.28 -0.95
N CYS A 231 16.57 13.52 -0.43
CA CYS A 231 17.22 14.66 -1.09
C CYS A 231 18.75 14.50 -1.04
N VAL A 232 19.42 14.54 -2.20
CA VAL A 232 20.89 14.31 -2.32
C VAL A 232 21.68 15.53 -2.74
N HIS A 233 21.22 16.75 -2.43
CA HIS A 233 21.94 17.95 -2.83
C HIS A 233 23.42 17.91 -2.37
N PRO A 234 24.41 18.16 -3.26
CA PRO A 234 25.83 18.08 -2.90
C PRO A 234 26.23 19.02 -1.75
N VAL A 235 25.63 20.21 -1.67
CA VAL A 235 25.88 21.15 -0.55
C VAL A 235 25.30 20.61 0.75
N TRP A 236 24.16 19.90 0.71
CA TRP A 236 23.56 19.28 1.88
C TRP A 236 24.33 18.05 2.36
N MET A 237 24.72 17.15 1.44
CA MET A 237 25.50 15.94 1.77
C MET A 237 26.86 16.29 2.39
N ARG A 238 27.51 17.38 1.92
CA ARG A 238 28.73 17.93 2.53
C ARG A 238 28.47 18.51 3.93
N VAL A 239 27.32 19.14 4.13
CA VAL A 239 26.92 19.68 5.45
C VAL A 239 26.56 18.57 6.44
N VAL A 240 25.84 17.51 6.04
CA VAL A 240 25.51 16.37 6.93
C VAL A 240 26.78 15.64 7.38
N ARG A 241 27.73 15.38 6.46
CA ARG A 241 29.04 14.80 6.82
C ARG A 241 29.90 15.72 7.68
N ALA A 242 29.70 17.04 7.61
CA ALA A 242 30.37 18.01 8.48
C ALA A 242 29.63 18.28 9.80
N ALA A 243 28.35 17.88 9.91
CA ALA A 243 27.46 18.19 11.03
C ALA A 243 27.45 17.12 12.14
N GLU A 244 28.35 16.13 12.10
CA GLU A 244 28.75 15.38 13.31
C GLU A 244 29.42 16.28 14.38
N GLY A 245 29.34 17.62 14.26
CA GLY A 245 29.90 18.56 15.23
C GLY A 245 29.25 19.95 15.43
N SER A 246 28.22 20.42 14.71
CA SER A 246 27.51 21.69 15.09
C SER A 246 26.23 22.01 14.28
N THR A 247 25.24 22.62 14.94
CA THR A 247 23.82 22.73 14.51
C THR A 247 23.34 24.12 14.04
N SER A 248 22.22 24.09 13.31
CA SER A 248 21.07 25.03 13.28
C SER A 248 20.84 25.92 12.03
N ARG A 249 21.73 26.86 11.65
CA ARG A 249 21.36 27.91 10.67
C ARG A 249 21.46 27.48 9.19
N THR A 250 22.34 26.53 8.88
CA THR A 250 22.57 25.96 7.53
C THR A 250 21.59 24.85 7.18
N GLU A 251 21.07 24.14 8.19
CA GLU A 251 20.05 23.11 8.06
C GLU A 251 18.72 23.66 7.48
N GLN A 252 18.43 24.93 7.75
CA GLN A 252 17.22 25.62 7.29
C GLN A 252 17.28 26.04 5.81
N LYS A 253 18.47 26.31 5.25
CA LYS A 253 18.66 26.64 3.83
C LYS A 253 18.54 25.42 2.92
N GLY A 254 19.03 24.25 3.33
CA GLY A 254 18.83 23.00 2.57
C GLY A 254 17.37 22.54 2.56
N LYS A 255 16.66 22.72 3.69
CA LYS A 255 15.20 22.50 3.81
C LYS A 255 14.39 23.37 2.84
N SER A 256 14.82 24.61 2.59
CA SER A 256 14.16 25.52 1.63
C SER A 256 14.27 25.01 0.19
N TRP A 257 15.41 24.47 -0.21
CA TRP A 257 15.64 24.01 -1.59
C TRP A 257 14.82 22.76 -1.94
N CYS A 258 14.85 21.72 -1.09
CA CYS A 258 14.05 20.51 -1.34
C CYS A 258 12.53 20.81 -1.23
N LYS A 259 12.11 21.84 -0.47
CA LYS A 259 10.72 22.34 -0.50
C LYS A 259 10.39 23.14 -1.76
N GLY A 260 11.34 23.92 -2.29
CA GLY A 260 11.22 24.70 -3.53
C GLY A 260 11.04 23.84 -4.79
N GLN A 261 11.69 22.67 -4.84
CA GLN A 261 11.48 21.67 -5.88
C GLN A 261 10.03 21.12 -5.87
N LYS A 262 9.46 20.89 -4.69
CA LYS A 262 8.07 20.42 -4.50
C LYS A 262 7.00 21.46 -4.87
N SER A 263 7.33 22.76 -4.85
CA SER A 263 6.45 23.83 -5.32
C SER A 263 6.53 24.07 -6.82
N ASN A 264 7.71 23.93 -7.44
CA ASN A 264 7.86 24.06 -8.89
C ASN A 264 7.13 22.96 -9.68
N SER A 265 6.95 21.76 -9.11
CA SER A 265 6.15 20.69 -9.71
C SER A 265 4.63 20.94 -9.68
N LYS A 266 4.14 21.95 -8.93
CA LYS A 266 2.73 22.40 -8.98
C LYS A 266 2.52 23.55 -9.98
N GLY A 267 3.58 24.11 -10.56
CA GLY A 267 3.55 25.23 -11.50
C GLY A 267 3.40 24.85 -12.97
N PHE A 268 3.52 23.58 -13.34
CA PHE A 268 3.24 23.10 -14.71
C PHE A 268 1.74 22.80 -14.90
N LYS A 269 0.90 23.80 -14.66
CA LYS A 269 -0.47 23.91 -15.16
C LYS A 269 -0.67 25.38 -15.51
N GLY A 270 -0.47 25.72 -16.77
CA GLY A 270 -0.59 27.08 -17.27
C GLY A 270 0.41 27.35 -18.38
N GLY A 271 0.04 26.91 -19.59
CA GLY A 271 0.73 27.13 -20.86
C GLY A 271 -0.15 26.56 -21.95
#